data_AF-A0A959CGM3-F1
#
_entry.id   AF-A0A959CGM3-F1
#
_cell.length_a   1.000
_cell.length_b   1.000
_cell.length_c   1.000
_cell.angle_alpha   90.00
_cell.angle_beta   90.00
_cell.angle_gamma   90.00
#
_symmetry.space_group_name_H-M   'P 1'
#
loop_
_entity.id
_entity.type
_entity.pdbx_description
1 polymer ?
#
loop_
_entity_poly.entity_id
_entity_poly.type
_entity_poly.pdbx_seq_one_letter_code
_entity_poly.pdbx_strand_id
1 'polypeptide(L)' 'DLWHWHSTVVVDDLERAHQQLQEANYRFISNGITRFNHQNAFMVRDPDGHAVMVASLPVHGPNE' A
#
# COMPACT_ATOMS: atom_id res chain seq x y z
N ASP A 1 21.37 -4.48 -10.88
CA ASP A 1 20.09 -5.14 -11.18
C ASP A 1 19.36 -5.30 -9.85
N LEU A 2 18.35 -4.47 -9.59
CA LEU A 2 17.59 -4.48 -8.33
C LEU A 2 16.13 -4.70 -8.71
N TRP A 3 15.74 -5.96 -8.74
CA TRP A 3 14.34 -6.35 -8.83
C TRP A 3 13.68 -5.90 -7.53
N HIS A 4 12.96 -4.78 -7.59
CA HIS A 4 12.14 -4.28 -6.50
C HIS A 4 10.92 -5.20 -6.37
N TRP A 5 11.12 -6.37 -5.79
CA TRP A 5 10.03 -7.29 -5.51
C TRP A 5 9.32 -6.82 -4.24
N HIS A 6 8.09 -6.32 -4.40
CA HIS A 6 7.15 -6.14 -3.30
C HIS A 6 5.81 -6.69 -3.73
N SER A 7 5.10 -7.33 -2.82
CA SER A 7 3.72 -7.76 -3.10
C SER A 7 2.81 -6.55 -3.01
N THR A 8 1.92 -6.37 -3.99
CA THR A 8 0.94 -5.28 -3.99
C THR A 8 -0.45 -5.84 -3.74
N VAL A 9 -1.13 -5.30 -2.73
CA VAL A 9 -2.52 -5.62 -2.40
C VAL A 9 -3.37 -4.41 -2.72
N VAL A 10 -4.39 -4.60 -3.55
CA VAL A 10 -5.33 -3.54 -3.91
C VAL A 10 -6.56 -3.63 -3.01
N VAL A 11 -6.92 -2.51 -2.39
CA VAL A 11 -8.08 -2.40 -1.48
C VAL A 11 -9.05 -1.34 -1.98
N ASP A 12 -10.32 -1.53 -1.66
CA ASP A 12 -11.39 -0.58 -1.96
C ASP A 12 -11.26 0.68 -1.08
N ASP A 13 -11.03 0.47 0.22
CA ASP A 13 -10.94 1.54 1.22
C ASP A 13 -9.55 1.56 1.87
N LEU A 14 -8.69 2.43 1.34
CA LEU A 14 -7.28 2.51 1.75
C LEU A 14 -7.12 3.11 3.16
N GLU A 15 -7.98 4.06 3.54
CA GLU A 15 -7.94 4.69 4.87
C GLU A 15 -8.31 3.69 5.95
N ARG A 16 -9.38 2.91 5.73
CA ARG A 16 -9.77 1.84 6.65
C ARG A 16 -8.69 0.76 6.76
N ALA A 17 -8.01 0.42 5.66
CA ALA A 17 -6.90 -0.52 5.69
C ALA A 17 -5.71 0.03 6.50
N HIS A 18 -5.38 1.31 6.31
CA HIS A 18 -4.31 2.00 7.04
C HIS A 18 -4.61 2.03 8.55
N GLN A 19 -5.84 2.39 8.94
CA GLN A 19 -6.26 2.42 10.34
C GLN A 19 -6.16 1.04 11.00
N GLN A 20 -6.70 -0.01 10.36
CA GLN A 20 -6.64 -1.36 10.91
C GLN A 20 -5.20 -1.85 11.13
N LEU A 21 -4.29 -1.55 10.19
CA LEU A 21 -2.87 -1.92 10.32
C LEU A 21 -2.15 -1.10 11.38
N GLN A 22 -2.55 0.17 11.58
CA GLN A 22 -2.06 1.00 12.67
C GLN A 22 -2.53 0.49 14.04
N GLU A 23 -3.81 0.13 14.17
CA GLU A 23 -4.38 -0.47 15.39
C GLU A 23 -3.75 -1.84 15.69
N ALA A 24 -3.43 -2.61 14.66
CA ALA A 24 -2.72 -3.87 14.77
C ALA A 24 -1.19 -3.71 14.99
N ASN A 25 -0.68 -2.48 15.15
CA ASN A 25 0.73 -2.15 15.42
C ASN A 25 1.70 -2.69 14.34
N TYR A 26 1.28 -2.73 13.08
CA TYR A 26 2.18 -3.05 11.97
C TYR A 26 3.22 -1.95 11.77
N ARG A 27 4.40 -2.33 11.27
CA ARG A 27 5.48 -1.38 11.00
C ARG A 27 5.30 -0.76 9.62
N PHE A 28 4.94 0.52 9.59
CA PHE A 28 4.89 1.30 8.35
C PHE A 28 6.30 1.66 7.87
N ILE A 29 6.52 1.52 6.57
CA ILE A 29 7.75 1.93 5.88
C ILE A 29 7.57 3.35 5.33
N SER A 30 6.37 3.70 4.85
CA SER A 30 6.02 5.06 4.43
C SER A 30 5.50 5.91 5.59
N ASN A 31 5.64 7.23 5.49
CA ASN A 31 5.10 8.21 6.46
C ASN A 31 3.56 8.39 6.36
N GLY A 32 2.83 7.31 6.05
CA GLY A 32 1.39 7.30 5.78
C GLY A 32 1.06 7.02 4.32
N ILE A 33 -0.17 7.39 3.93
CA ILE A 33 -0.69 7.26 2.58
C ILE A 33 -0.07 8.33 1.67
N THR A 34 0.54 7.90 0.57
CA THR A 34 1.15 8.76 -0.45
C THR A 34 0.68 8.39 -1.85
N ARG A 35 0.81 9.30 -2.81
CA ARG A 35 0.45 9.02 -4.20
C ARG A 35 1.60 8.31 -4.92
N PHE A 36 1.34 7.11 -5.43
CA PHE A 36 2.27 6.29 -6.20
C PHE A 36 1.60 5.82 -7.49
N ASN A 37 2.21 6.09 -8.65
CA ASN A 37 1.73 5.69 -9.97
C ASN A 37 0.22 5.93 -10.21
N HIS A 38 -0.25 7.16 -9.90
CA HIS A 38 -1.65 7.60 -10.00
C HIS A 38 -2.63 6.96 -8.99
N GLN A 39 -2.17 6.15 -8.05
CA GLN A 39 -2.97 5.56 -6.97
C GLN A 39 -2.53 6.12 -5.62
N ASN A 40 -3.42 6.09 -4.63
CA ASN A 40 -3.00 6.27 -3.24
C ASN A 40 -2.47 4.94 -2.73
N ALA A 41 -1.34 4.95 -2.03
CA ALA A 41 -0.72 3.75 -1.51
C ALA A 41 0.10 4.02 -0.24
N PHE A 42 0.34 2.98 0.54
CA PHE A 42 1.31 2.98 1.63
C PHE A 42 2.04 1.64 1.67
N MET A 43 3.17 1.60 2.38
CA MET A 43 3.99 0.39 2.46
C MET A 43 4.18 -0.03 3.91
N VAL A 44 4.02 -1.31 4.20
CA VAL A 44 4.17 -1.91 5.53
C VAL A 44 5.12 -3.08 5.49
N ARG A 45 5.69 -3.43 6.65
CA ARG A 45 6.32 -4.74 6.85
C ARG A 45 5.32 -5.70 7.44
N ASP A 46 5.24 -6.89 6.85
CA ASP A 46 4.56 -8.01 7.48
C ASP A 46 5.37 -8.52 8.70
N PRO A 47 4.80 -9.39 9.56
CA PRO A 47 5.51 -10.02 10.67
C PRO A 47 6.83 -10.71 10.29
N ASP A 48 6.93 -11.27 9.09
CA ASP A 48 8.15 -11.89 8.55
C ASP A 48 9.18 -10.86 8.06
N GLY A 49 8.80 -9.58 8.01
CA GLY A 49 9.66 -8.46 7.67
C GLY A 49 9.63 -8.07 6.18
N HIS A 50 8.81 -8.74 5.37
CA HIS A 50 8.66 -8.46 3.94
C HIS A 50 7.91 -7.15 3.69
N ALA A 51 8.32 -6.42 2.66
CA ALA A 51 7.67 -5.19 2.27
C ALA A 51 6.41 -5.48 1.43
N VAL A 52 5.27 -5.02 1.92
CA VAL A 52 3.97 -5.12 1.26
C VAL A 52 3.48 -3.72 0.95
N MET A 53 3.09 -3.49 -0.31
CA MET A 53 2.42 -2.26 -0.72
C MET A 53 0.92 -2.49 -0.67
N VAL A 54 0.20 -1.57 -0.03
CA VAL A 54 -1.25 -1.52 -0.05
C VAL A 54 -1.65 -0.30 -0.87
N ALA A 55 -2.41 -0.49 -1.92
CA ALA A 55 -2.83 0.56 -2.84
C ALA A 55 -4.35 0.60 -2.99
N SER A 56 -4.90 1.77 -3.25
CA SER A 56 -6.30 1.91 -3.66
C SER A 56 -6.50 1.34 -5.05
N LEU A 57 -7.75 1.01 -5.40
CA LEU A 57 -8.11 0.72 -6.78
C LEU A 57 -7.56 1.79 -7.75
N PRO A 58 -7.06 1.39 -8.94
CA PRO A 58 -6.74 2.35 -9.98
C PRO A 58 -7.99 3.14 -10.31
N VAL A 59 -7.86 4.45 -10.30
CA VAL A 59 -8.78 5.31 -11.05
C VAL A 59 -8.57 4.96 -12.53
N HIS A 60 -9.36 4.03 -13.05
CA HIS A 60 -9.50 3.86 -14.50
C HIS A 60 -10.03 5.18 -15.04
N GLY A 61 -9.19 5.94 -15.72
CA GLY A 61 -9.67 7.05 -16.53
C GLY A 61 -10.52 6.47 -17.67
N PRO A 62 -11.57 7.16 -18.13
CA PRO A 62 -12.48 6.67 -19.17
C PRO A 62 -11.84 6.42 -20.56
N ASN A 63 -10.51 6.36 -20.70
CA ASN A 63 -9.81 6.28 -21.99
C ASN A 63 -8.57 5.34 -21.99
N GLU A 64 -8.58 4.23 -21.24
CA GLU A 64 -7.66 3.10 -21.48
C GLU A 64 -8.40 1.93 -22.14
#